data_AF-A0A7C3YWH2-F1
#
_entry.id   AF-A0A7C3YWH2-F1
#
_cell.length_a   1.000
_cell.length_b   1.000
_cell.length_c   1.000
_cell.angle_alpha   90.00
_cell.angle_beta   90.00
_cell.angle_gamma   90.00
#
_symmetry.space_group_name_H-M   'P 1'
#
loop_
_entity.id
_entity.type
_entity.pdbx_description
1 polymer ?
#
loop_
_entity_poly.entity_id
_entity_poly.type
_entity_poly.pdbx_seq_one_letter_code
_entity_poly.pdbx_strand_id
1 'polypeptide(L)'
;MKKFIYKIFFIYFLFILISNLQANQIYDDFQLAKNLMIKYFSGCQTCIDDAINKFTAIVNNSSATLDDINNAKIEIGWCYCYKKDYNNAEIVFSDLLSNTNNGLSIYRKEVVLYQLGFVKYLNGKIMEAIDIFKRIKNDFVYTGKDSKVPLGIYMWGKCLEAAGNTAEARSKYEEVITDYPEHLAKQIAEREIE
;
A
#
# COMPACT_ATOMS: atom_id res chain seq x y z
N MET A 1 -40.28 -5.08 35.09
CA MET A 1 -39.61 -4.02 34.28
C MET A 1 -38.12 -3.87 34.59
N LYS A 2 -37.69 -3.57 35.83
CA LYS A 2 -36.26 -3.37 36.18
C LYS A 2 -35.33 -4.54 35.78
N LYS A 3 -35.70 -5.80 36.05
CA LYS A 3 -34.90 -7.00 35.66
C LYS A 3 -34.67 -7.14 34.15
N PHE A 4 -35.58 -6.64 33.31
CA PHE A 4 -35.45 -6.69 31.85
C PHE A 4 -34.46 -5.65 31.34
N ILE A 5 -34.50 -4.45 31.93
CA ILE A 5 -33.55 -3.36 31.65
C ILE A 5 -32.12 -3.78 32.01
N TYR A 6 -31.90 -4.39 33.19
CA TYR A 6 -30.57 -4.89 33.57
C TYR A 6 -30.03 -5.97 32.63
N LYS A 7 -30.88 -6.85 32.09
CA LYS A 7 -30.46 -7.85 31.09
C LYS A 7 -30.02 -7.19 29.79
N ILE A 8 -30.75 -6.17 29.31
CA ILE A 8 -30.38 -5.42 28.10
C ILE A 8 -29.04 -4.69 28.31
N PHE A 9 -28.86 -4.01 29.44
CA PHE A 9 -27.60 -3.34 29.76
C PHE A 9 -26.43 -4.32 29.90
N PHE A 10 -26.66 -5.50 30.50
CA PHE A 10 -25.64 -6.54 30.62
C PHE A 10 -25.24 -7.12 29.26
N ILE A 11 -26.21 -7.39 28.38
CA ILE A 11 -25.94 -7.87 27.01
C ILE A 11 -25.17 -6.81 26.21
N TYR A 12 -25.57 -5.53 26.33
CA TYR A 12 -24.88 -4.43 25.66
C TYR A 12 -23.43 -4.24 26.18
N PHE A 13 -23.23 -4.32 27.49
CA PHE A 13 -21.90 -4.26 28.10
C PHE A 13 -21.03 -5.45 27.67
N LEU A 14 -21.59 -6.67 27.67
CA LEU A 14 -20.88 -7.86 27.23
C LEU A 14 -20.50 -7.77 25.75
N PHE A 15 -21.39 -7.23 24.91
CA PHE A 15 -21.10 -6.95 23.51
C PHE A 15 -19.93 -5.96 23.35
N ILE A 16 -19.93 -4.84 24.08
CA ILE A 16 -18.81 -3.88 24.07
C ILE A 16 -17.51 -4.54 24.51
N LEU A 17 -17.54 -5.35 25.56
CA LEU A 17 -16.36 -6.05 26.08
C LEU A 17 -15.78 -7.02 25.05
N ILE A 18 -16.64 -7.80 24.38
CA ILE A 18 -16.23 -8.74 23.33
C ILE A 18 -15.65 -7.99 22.13
N SER A 19 -16.29 -6.91 21.69
CA SER A 19 -15.79 -6.07 20.58
C SER A 19 -14.41 -5.47 20.90
N ASN A 20 -14.20 -4.97 22.11
CA ASN A 20 -12.90 -4.44 22.54
C ASN A 20 -11.82 -5.52 22.61
N LEU A 21 -12.17 -6.73 23.08
CA LEU A 21 -11.23 -7.86 23.11
C LEU A 21 -10.80 -8.28 21.70
N GLN A 22 -11.74 -8.33 20.75
CA GLN A 22 -11.47 -8.67 19.36
C GLN A 22 -10.61 -7.61 18.66
N ALA A 23 -10.84 -6.33 18.91
CA ALA A 23 -10.01 -5.25 18.38
C ALA A 23 -8.55 -5.36 18.86
N ASN A 24 -8.33 -5.68 20.13
CA ASN A 24 -6.99 -5.93 20.67
C ASN A 24 -6.33 -7.14 20.01
N GLN A 25 -7.09 -8.21 19.76
CA GLN A 25 -6.57 -9.40 19.08
C GLN A 25 -6.12 -9.10 17.64
N ILE A 26 -6.89 -8.34 16.87
CA ILE A 26 -6.52 -7.95 15.50
C ILE A 26 -5.25 -7.10 15.51
N TYR A 27 -5.15 -6.15 16.45
CA TYR A 27 -3.94 -5.34 16.62
C TYR A 27 -2.71 -6.21 16.92
N ASP A 28 -2.83 -7.17 17.82
CA ASP A 28 -1.74 -8.09 18.18
C ASP A 28 -1.34 -8.98 17.00
N ASP A 29 -2.31 -9.50 16.24
CA ASP A 29 -2.03 -10.28 15.03
C ASP A 29 -1.33 -9.44 13.96
N PHE A 30 -1.68 -8.16 13.81
CA PHE A 30 -0.96 -7.21 12.94
C PHE A 30 0.51 -7.04 13.37
N GLN A 31 0.76 -6.82 14.65
CA GLN A 31 2.13 -6.65 15.15
C GLN A 31 2.95 -7.94 14.98
N LEU A 32 2.34 -9.09 15.23
CA LEU A 32 2.97 -10.37 15.03
C LEU A 32 3.37 -10.58 13.55
N ALA A 33 2.46 -10.27 12.62
CA ALA A 33 2.73 -10.37 11.19
C ALA A 33 3.89 -9.45 10.75
N LYS A 34 3.94 -8.21 11.24
CA LYS A 34 5.06 -7.29 10.98
C LYS A 34 6.39 -7.78 11.54
N ASN A 35 6.37 -8.35 12.75
CA ASN A 35 7.57 -8.95 13.34
C ASN A 35 8.09 -10.15 12.51
N LEU A 36 7.19 -10.93 11.92
CA LEU A 36 7.56 -12.01 11.00
C LEU A 36 8.22 -11.46 9.73
N MET A 37 7.73 -10.35 9.16
CA MET A 37 8.40 -9.67 8.05
C MET A 37 9.81 -9.20 8.42
N ILE A 38 10.00 -8.63 9.62
CA ILE A 38 11.33 -8.24 10.11
C ILE A 38 12.27 -9.45 10.20
N LYS A 39 11.77 -10.57 10.76
CA LYS A 39 12.55 -11.82 10.87
C LYS A 39 12.94 -12.39 9.51
N TYR A 40 12.13 -12.20 8.47
CA TYR A 40 12.50 -12.58 7.11
C TYR A 40 13.77 -11.85 6.63
N PHE A 41 13.88 -10.55 6.88
CA PHE A 41 15.11 -9.80 6.56
C PHE A 41 16.32 -10.21 7.42
N SER A 42 16.07 -10.80 8.60
CA SER A 42 17.11 -11.42 9.44
C SER A 42 17.45 -12.87 9.06
N GLY A 43 16.89 -13.40 7.96
CA GLY A 43 17.26 -14.70 7.39
C GLY A 43 16.20 -15.81 7.52
N CYS A 44 15.06 -15.57 8.17
CA CYS A 44 13.99 -16.56 8.29
C CYS A 44 13.16 -16.66 7.00
N GLN A 45 13.50 -17.58 6.11
CA GLN A 45 12.85 -17.70 4.79
C GLN A 45 11.34 -18.01 4.88
N THR A 46 10.90 -18.80 5.86
CA THR A 46 9.48 -19.14 6.02
C THR A 46 8.66 -18.02 6.67
N CYS A 47 9.30 -17.08 7.36
CA CYS A 47 8.59 -16.06 8.13
C CYS A 47 7.77 -15.13 7.24
N ILE A 48 8.15 -14.93 5.98
CA ILE A 48 7.35 -14.11 5.06
C ILE A 48 6.04 -14.79 4.66
N ASP A 49 6.03 -16.12 4.53
CA ASP A 49 4.82 -16.91 4.29
C ASP A 49 3.93 -16.94 5.53
N ASP A 50 4.53 -17.07 6.71
CA ASP A 50 3.81 -16.96 7.98
C ASP A 50 3.17 -15.57 8.15
N ALA A 51 3.86 -14.50 7.74
CA ALA A 51 3.33 -13.14 7.75
C ALA A 51 2.13 -13.00 6.80
N ILE A 52 2.25 -13.50 5.56
CA ILE A 52 1.14 -13.52 4.59
C ILE A 52 -0.06 -14.25 5.18
N ASN A 53 0.13 -15.46 5.72
CA ASN A 53 -0.93 -16.25 6.34
C ASN A 53 -1.62 -15.49 7.48
N LYS A 54 -0.86 -14.76 8.30
CA LYS A 54 -1.39 -13.94 9.39
C LYS A 54 -2.22 -12.76 8.88
N PHE A 55 -1.73 -12.01 7.90
CA PHE A 55 -2.53 -10.95 7.29
C PHE A 55 -3.77 -11.50 6.58
N THR A 56 -3.69 -12.65 5.91
CA THR A 56 -4.84 -13.30 5.29
C THR A 56 -5.90 -13.69 6.33
N ALA A 57 -5.49 -14.14 7.52
CA ALA A 57 -6.42 -14.41 8.61
C ALA A 57 -7.17 -13.14 9.06
N ILE A 58 -6.51 -11.98 9.09
CA ILE A 58 -7.14 -10.68 9.38
C ILE A 58 -8.15 -10.31 8.29
N VAL A 59 -7.79 -10.46 7.02
CA VAL A 59 -8.68 -10.19 5.87
C VAL A 59 -9.96 -11.03 5.94
N ASN A 60 -9.87 -12.27 6.42
CA ASN A 60 -11.00 -13.19 6.53
C ASN A 60 -11.73 -13.11 7.88
N ASN A 61 -11.31 -12.25 8.80
CA ASN A 61 -11.91 -12.13 10.13
C ASN A 61 -13.20 -11.29 10.05
N SER A 62 -14.33 -11.87 10.47
CA SER A 62 -15.64 -11.21 10.43
C SER A 62 -15.74 -9.94 11.28
N SER A 63 -14.86 -9.79 12.26
CA SER A 63 -14.80 -8.62 13.14
C SER A 63 -13.82 -7.55 12.65
N ALA A 64 -13.07 -7.79 11.57
CA ALA A 64 -12.13 -6.83 11.02
C ALA A 64 -12.87 -5.67 10.35
N THR A 65 -12.38 -4.45 10.59
CA THR A 65 -12.89 -3.26 9.91
C THR A 65 -12.39 -3.22 8.47
N LEU A 66 -13.00 -2.37 7.63
CA LEU A 66 -12.48 -2.12 6.28
C LEU A 66 -11.04 -1.59 6.30
N ASP A 67 -10.67 -0.78 7.29
CA ASP A 67 -9.29 -0.27 7.39
C ASP A 67 -8.32 -1.40 7.76
N ASP A 68 -8.69 -2.29 8.68
CA ASP A 68 -7.91 -3.50 9.00
C ASP A 68 -7.70 -4.37 7.75
N ILE A 69 -8.79 -4.64 7.01
CA ILE A 69 -8.74 -5.44 5.78
C ILE A 69 -7.83 -4.79 4.75
N ASN A 70 -7.98 -3.48 4.51
CA ASN A 70 -7.19 -2.76 3.52
C ASN A 70 -5.71 -2.70 3.92
N ASN A 71 -5.40 -2.40 5.17
CA ASN A 71 -4.03 -2.38 5.68
C ASN A 71 -3.40 -3.78 5.55
N ALA A 72 -4.12 -4.85 5.92
CA ALA A 72 -3.62 -6.22 5.80
C ALA A 72 -3.34 -6.57 4.33
N LYS A 73 -4.23 -6.23 3.39
CA LYS A 73 -4.00 -6.43 1.96
C LYS A 73 -2.79 -5.66 1.45
N ILE A 74 -2.58 -4.42 1.88
CA ILE A 74 -1.39 -3.64 1.51
C ILE A 74 -0.11 -4.35 1.99
N GLU A 75 -0.09 -4.82 3.23
CA GLU A 75 1.05 -5.56 3.79
C GLU A 75 1.28 -6.90 3.08
N ILE A 76 0.21 -7.61 2.66
CA ILE A 76 0.33 -8.81 1.81
C ILE A 76 1.00 -8.48 0.47
N GLY A 77 0.58 -7.38 -0.19
CA GLY A 77 1.21 -6.92 -1.43
C GLY A 77 2.71 -6.66 -1.25
N TRP A 78 3.10 -6.04 -0.14
CA TRP A 78 4.52 -5.86 0.22
C TRP A 78 5.26 -7.16 0.48
N CYS A 79 4.63 -8.11 1.18
CA CYS A 79 5.23 -9.42 1.39
C CYS A 79 5.56 -10.10 0.06
N TYR A 80 4.64 -10.08 -0.91
CA TYR A 80 4.91 -10.59 -2.24
C TYR A 80 6.03 -9.84 -2.96
N CYS A 81 6.10 -8.50 -2.82
CA CYS A 81 7.23 -7.71 -3.34
C CYS A 81 8.58 -8.18 -2.75
N TYR A 82 8.64 -8.42 -1.44
CA TYR A 82 9.86 -8.88 -0.77
C TYR A 82 10.27 -10.31 -1.15
N LYS A 83 9.30 -11.14 -1.53
CA LYS A 83 9.54 -12.45 -2.15
C LYS A 83 9.92 -12.37 -3.63
N LYS A 84 9.89 -11.18 -4.24
CA LYS A 84 10.01 -10.94 -5.69
C LYS A 84 8.92 -11.62 -6.51
N ASP A 85 7.80 -11.97 -5.88
CA ASP A 85 6.63 -12.52 -6.53
C ASP A 85 5.74 -11.37 -7.01
N TYR A 86 6.21 -10.68 -8.05
CA TYR A 86 5.57 -9.48 -8.55
C TYR A 86 4.19 -9.75 -9.17
N ASN A 87 3.93 -10.99 -9.62
CA ASN A 87 2.62 -11.38 -10.15
C ASN A 87 1.55 -11.39 -9.05
N ASN A 88 1.85 -12.00 -7.89
CA ASN A 88 0.91 -11.99 -6.78
C ASN A 88 0.77 -10.60 -6.14
N ALA A 89 1.86 -9.83 -6.04
CA ALA A 89 1.81 -8.44 -5.58
C ALA A 89 0.88 -7.58 -6.46
N GLU A 90 0.97 -7.74 -7.77
CA GLU A 90 0.16 -7.04 -8.76
C GLU A 90 -1.33 -7.36 -8.58
N ILE A 91 -1.69 -8.64 -8.40
CA ILE A 91 -3.08 -9.06 -8.16
C ILE A 91 -3.64 -8.36 -6.91
N VAL A 92 -2.89 -8.37 -5.81
CA VAL A 92 -3.34 -7.79 -4.53
C VAL A 92 -3.56 -6.28 -4.64
N PHE A 93 -2.61 -5.54 -5.22
CA PHE A 93 -2.77 -4.08 -5.37
C PHE A 93 -3.85 -3.71 -6.41
N SER A 94 -4.01 -4.51 -7.46
CA SER A 94 -5.07 -4.29 -8.46
C SER A 94 -6.46 -4.53 -7.86
N ASP A 95 -6.63 -5.59 -7.05
CA ASP A 95 -7.88 -5.85 -6.33
C ASP A 95 -8.28 -4.66 -5.43
N LEU A 96 -7.32 -4.14 -4.64
CA LEU A 96 -7.52 -2.95 -3.82
C LEU A 96 -7.95 -1.71 -4.62
N LEU A 97 -7.51 -1.54 -5.85
CA LEU A 97 -7.89 -0.36 -6.66
C LEU A 97 -9.18 -0.56 -7.47
N SER A 98 -9.51 -1.80 -7.81
CA SER A 98 -10.72 -2.14 -8.57
C SER A 98 -12.00 -2.06 -7.74
N ASN A 99 -11.92 -2.36 -6.43
CA ASN A 99 -13.07 -2.34 -5.55
C ASN A 99 -13.34 -0.92 -5.03
N THR A 100 -14.19 -0.17 -5.74
CA THR A 100 -14.55 1.21 -5.37
C THR A 100 -15.28 1.34 -4.03
N ASN A 101 -15.84 0.24 -3.51
CA ASN A 101 -16.59 0.17 -2.25
C ASN A 101 -15.73 -0.26 -1.05
N ASN A 102 -14.41 -0.41 -1.19
CA ASN A 102 -13.55 -0.87 -0.10
C ASN A 102 -13.23 0.19 0.96
N GLY A 103 -13.72 1.43 0.80
CA GLY A 103 -13.51 2.50 1.78
C GLY A 103 -12.09 3.08 1.83
N LEU A 104 -11.20 2.77 0.86
CA LEU A 104 -9.88 3.38 0.78
C LEU A 104 -10.00 4.91 0.64
N SER A 105 -9.34 5.64 1.52
CA SER A 105 -9.21 7.09 1.40
C SER A 105 -8.45 7.48 0.13
N ILE A 106 -8.65 8.71 -0.34
CA ILE A 106 -7.94 9.21 -1.54
C ILE A 106 -6.41 9.11 -1.37
N TYR A 107 -5.89 9.46 -0.19
CA TYR A 107 -4.46 9.32 0.13
C TYR A 107 -3.98 7.87 0.05
N ARG A 108 -4.77 6.91 0.57
CA ARG A 108 -4.42 5.49 0.46
C ARG A 108 -4.47 5.00 -0.98
N LYS A 109 -5.42 5.46 -1.80
CA LYS A 109 -5.47 5.13 -3.22
C LYS A 109 -4.23 5.62 -3.97
N GLU A 110 -3.77 6.83 -3.68
CA GLU A 110 -2.52 7.39 -4.24
C GLU A 110 -1.33 6.48 -3.94
N VAL A 111 -1.20 6.05 -2.68
CA VAL A 111 -0.12 5.15 -2.23
C VAL A 111 -0.21 3.79 -2.90
N VAL A 112 -1.39 3.16 -2.94
CA VAL A 112 -1.57 1.84 -3.58
C VAL A 112 -1.34 1.91 -5.09
N LEU A 113 -1.75 2.98 -5.75
CA LEU A 113 -1.51 3.19 -7.18
C LEU A 113 -0.01 3.33 -7.46
N TYR A 114 0.73 4.07 -6.63
CA TYR A 114 2.19 4.10 -6.70
C TYR A 114 2.82 2.71 -6.56
N GLN A 115 2.36 1.90 -5.60
CA GLN A 115 2.89 0.55 -5.42
C GLN A 115 2.59 -0.36 -6.60
N LEU A 116 1.38 -0.29 -7.17
CA LEU A 116 1.04 -1.04 -8.37
C LEU A 116 1.97 -0.67 -9.53
N GLY A 117 2.22 0.63 -9.75
CA GLY A 117 3.13 1.09 -10.80
C GLY A 117 4.56 0.57 -10.58
N PHE A 118 5.03 0.60 -9.34
CA PHE A 118 6.35 0.10 -8.97
C PHE A 118 6.47 -1.42 -9.18
N VAL A 119 5.45 -2.19 -8.80
CA VAL A 119 5.39 -3.64 -9.05
C VAL A 119 5.39 -3.95 -10.55
N LYS A 120 4.60 -3.22 -11.35
CA LYS A 120 4.61 -3.38 -12.82
C LYS A 120 5.98 -3.10 -13.41
N TYR A 121 6.66 -2.06 -12.94
CA TYR A 121 8.03 -1.74 -13.35
C TYR A 121 9.01 -2.88 -13.02
N LEU A 122 8.98 -3.40 -11.78
CA LEU A 122 9.82 -4.52 -11.36
C LEU A 122 9.51 -5.83 -12.12
N ASN A 123 8.26 -6.02 -12.53
CA ASN A 123 7.82 -7.15 -13.34
C ASN A 123 8.15 -6.99 -14.84
N GLY A 124 8.88 -5.94 -15.23
CA GLY A 124 9.24 -5.65 -16.62
C GLY A 124 8.07 -5.16 -17.49
N LYS A 125 6.90 -4.90 -16.91
CA LYS A 125 5.71 -4.39 -17.60
C LYS A 125 5.79 -2.87 -17.75
N ILE A 126 6.82 -2.41 -18.46
CA ILE A 126 7.21 -0.99 -18.51
C ILE A 126 6.07 -0.08 -19.02
N MET A 127 5.39 -0.47 -20.10
CA MET A 127 4.30 0.35 -20.67
C MET A 127 3.09 0.46 -19.72
N GLU A 128 2.77 -0.61 -19.00
CA GLU A 128 1.71 -0.59 -17.99
C GLU A 128 2.10 0.27 -16.78
N ALA A 129 3.37 0.21 -16.35
CA ALA A 129 3.89 1.06 -15.29
C ALA A 129 3.79 2.55 -15.66
N ILE A 130 4.12 2.92 -16.91
CA ILE A 130 3.96 4.29 -17.43
C ILE A 130 2.50 4.77 -17.30
N ASP A 131 1.53 3.94 -17.69
CA ASP A 131 0.11 4.31 -17.57
C ASP A 131 -0.28 4.57 -16.10
N ILE A 132 0.15 3.70 -15.20
CA ILE A 132 -0.12 3.86 -13.77
C ILE A 132 0.50 5.15 -13.23
N PHE A 133 1.77 5.44 -13.54
CA PHE A 133 2.43 6.65 -13.05
C PHE A 133 1.87 7.94 -13.66
N LYS A 134 1.41 7.90 -14.93
CA LYS A 134 0.63 8.99 -15.54
C LYS A 134 -0.66 9.26 -14.77
N ARG A 135 -1.39 8.21 -14.41
CA ARG A 135 -2.62 8.32 -13.61
C ARG A 135 -2.36 8.95 -12.24
N ILE A 136 -1.25 8.64 -11.59
CA ILE A 136 -0.91 9.30 -10.31
C ILE A 136 -0.82 10.82 -10.48
N LYS A 137 -0.15 11.30 -11.54
CA LYS A 137 -0.05 12.74 -11.83
C LYS A 137 -1.43 13.35 -12.14
N ASN A 138 -2.26 12.66 -12.91
CA ASN A 138 -3.51 13.21 -13.43
C ASN A 138 -4.66 13.15 -12.41
N ASP A 139 -4.72 12.10 -11.59
CA ASP A 139 -5.86 11.79 -10.74
C ASP A 139 -5.69 12.35 -9.32
N PHE A 140 -4.48 12.77 -8.94
CA PHE A 140 -4.16 13.21 -7.57
C PHE A 140 -3.52 14.60 -7.53
N VAL A 141 -3.88 15.36 -6.50
CA VAL A 141 -3.30 16.67 -6.22
C VAL A 141 -2.09 16.50 -5.31
N TYR A 142 -1.01 17.23 -5.58
CA TYR A 142 0.14 17.29 -4.69
C TYR A 142 -0.25 17.86 -3.32
N THR A 143 -0.08 17.06 -2.26
CA THR A 143 -0.48 17.39 -0.88
C THR A 143 0.70 17.66 0.06
N GLY A 144 1.91 17.85 -0.50
CA GLY A 144 3.13 18.08 0.27
C GLY A 144 4.03 16.84 0.34
N LYS A 145 4.94 16.84 1.32
CA LYS A 145 6.07 15.88 1.44
C LYS A 145 5.70 14.38 1.39
N ASP A 146 4.47 14.03 1.78
CA ASP A 146 4.03 12.63 1.87
C ASP A 146 3.31 12.16 0.59
N SER A 147 3.03 13.09 -0.33
CA SER A 147 2.42 12.79 -1.63
C SER A 147 3.31 11.88 -2.47
N LYS A 148 2.68 11.06 -3.29
CA LYS A 148 3.33 10.20 -4.28
C LYS A 148 3.31 10.81 -5.66
N VAL A 149 2.65 11.95 -5.89
CA VAL A 149 2.67 12.65 -7.19
C VAL A 149 4.09 12.87 -7.72
N PRO A 150 5.03 13.49 -6.97
CA PRO A 150 6.38 13.74 -7.49
C PRO A 150 7.17 12.45 -7.71
N LEU A 151 6.97 11.44 -6.84
CA LEU A 151 7.60 10.12 -7.00
C LEU A 151 7.04 9.37 -8.21
N GLY A 152 5.74 9.51 -8.48
CA GLY A 152 5.10 8.95 -9.66
C GLY A 152 5.68 9.55 -10.94
N ILE A 153 5.87 10.87 -10.99
CA ILE A 153 6.48 11.55 -12.14
C ILE A 153 7.94 11.10 -12.32
N TYR A 154 8.71 11.01 -11.24
CA TYR A 154 10.08 10.45 -11.27
C TYR A 154 10.10 9.01 -11.81
N MET A 155 9.23 8.14 -11.29
CA MET A 155 9.16 6.75 -11.74
C MET A 155 8.65 6.62 -13.18
N TRP A 156 7.80 7.53 -13.66
CA TRP A 156 7.44 7.63 -15.07
C TRP A 156 8.70 7.92 -15.90
N GLY A 157 9.55 8.85 -15.46
CA GLY A 157 10.88 9.06 -16.06
C GLY A 157 11.70 7.75 -16.13
N LYS A 158 11.86 7.03 -15.00
CA LYS A 158 12.61 5.75 -14.97
C LYS A 158 12.04 4.71 -15.94
N CYS A 159 10.71 4.68 -16.11
CA CYS A 159 10.08 3.78 -17.07
C CYS A 159 10.37 4.21 -18.53
N LEU A 160 10.39 5.52 -18.81
CA LEU A 160 10.75 6.04 -20.14
C LEU A 160 12.21 5.71 -20.50
N GLU A 161 13.13 5.81 -19.55
CA GLU A 161 14.52 5.36 -19.76
C GLU A 161 14.60 3.86 -20.06
N ALA A 162 13.88 3.04 -19.28
CA ALA A 162 13.82 1.60 -19.50
C ALA A 162 13.22 1.25 -20.88
N ALA A 163 12.37 2.13 -21.43
CA ALA A 163 11.82 2.02 -22.78
C ALA A 163 12.73 2.65 -23.87
N GLY A 164 13.90 3.18 -23.52
CA GLY A 164 14.85 3.83 -24.44
C GLY A 164 14.54 5.29 -24.78
N ASN A 165 13.52 5.88 -24.15
CA ASN A 165 13.07 7.24 -24.43
C ASN A 165 13.73 8.25 -23.48
N THR A 166 15.03 8.44 -23.66
CA THR A 166 15.88 9.24 -22.77
C THR A 166 15.49 10.72 -22.73
N ALA A 167 15.05 11.28 -23.86
CA ALA A 167 14.66 12.70 -23.94
C ALA A 167 13.38 12.97 -23.12
N GLU A 168 12.36 12.14 -23.27
CA GLU A 168 11.13 12.27 -22.46
C GLU A 168 11.41 11.96 -20.98
N ALA A 169 12.30 11.01 -20.68
CA ALA A 169 12.70 10.72 -19.31
C ALA A 169 13.33 11.94 -18.62
N ARG A 170 14.30 12.59 -19.29
CA ARG A 170 14.93 13.83 -18.80
C ARG A 170 13.88 14.90 -18.52
N SER A 171 12.92 15.08 -19.42
CA SER A 171 11.80 16.03 -19.22
C SER A 171 10.98 15.71 -17.95
N LYS A 172 10.77 14.43 -17.61
CA LYS A 172 10.09 14.06 -16.35
C LYS A 172 10.91 14.38 -15.12
N TYR A 173 12.23 14.21 -15.16
CA TYR A 173 13.09 14.59 -14.03
C TYR A 173 13.13 16.11 -13.83
N GLU A 174 13.26 16.87 -14.91
CA GLU A 174 13.21 18.33 -14.89
C GLU A 174 11.87 18.85 -14.33
N GLU A 175 10.77 18.21 -14.70
CA GLU A 175 9.44 18.48 -14.13
C GLU A 175 9.44 18.28 -12.60
N VAL A 176 10.01 17.16 -12.11
CA VAL A 176 10.10 16.91 -10.65
C VAL A 176 10.93 18.00 -9.95
N ILE A 177 12.05 18.39 -10.55
CA ILE A 177 13.01 19.33 -9.96
C ILE A 177 12.41 20.74 -9.87
N THR A 178 11.69 21.14 -10.91
CA THR A 178 11.14 22.49 -11.05
C THR A 178 9.86 22.64 -10.24
N ASP A 179 8.94 21.68 -10.34
CA ASP A 179 7.58 21.83 -9.82
C ASP A 179 7.47 21.38 -8.35
N TYR A 180 8.42 20.58 -7.84
CA TYR A 180 8.40 20.03 -6.48
C TYR A 180 9.73 20.21 -5.72
N PRO A 181 10.25 21.45 -5.58
CA PRO A 181 11.59 21.71 -5.04
C PRO A 181 11.77 21.31 -3.56
N GLU A 182 10.69 21.22 -2.79
CA GLU A 182 10.73 20.83 -1.37
C GLU A 182 10.51 19.31 -1.15
N HIS A 183 10.25 18.57 -2.22
CA HIS A 183 9.97 17.13 -2.14
C HIS A 183 11.26 16.32 -2.28
N LEU A 184 11.39 15.20 -1.54
CA LEU A 184 12.57 14.34 -1.61
C LEU A 184 12.88 13.85 -3.04
N ALA A 185 11.81 13.71 -3.85
CA ALA A 185 11.89 13.27 -5.24
C ALA A 185 12.80 14.17 -6.09
N LYS A 186 12.95 15.44 -5.72
CA LYS A 186 13.88 16.37 -6.37
C LYS A 186 15.31 15.83 -6.33
N GLN A 187 15.81 15.48 -5.16
CA GLN A 187 17.21 15.06 -4.98
C GLN A 187 17.53 13.77 -5.74
N ILE A 188 16.55 12.86 -5.87
CA ILE A 188 16.74 11.65 -6.67
C ILE A 188 16.63 11.93 -8.17
N ALA A 189 15.80 12.90 -8.60
CA ALA A 189 15.71 13.31 -10.00
C ALA A 189 16.95 14.07 -10.47
N GLU A 190 17.55 14.92 -9.62
CA GLU A 190 18.80 15.65 -9.92
C GLU A 190 19.93 14.69 -10.31
N ARG A 191 20.07 13.57 -9.60
CA ARG A 191 21.10 12.54 -9.85
C ARG A 191 20.98 11.82 -11.18
N GLU A 192 19.80 11.83 -11.80
CA GLU A 192 19.58 11.14 -13.08
C GLU A 192 19.91 12.04 -14.29
N ILE A 193 20.03 13.36 -14.08
CA ILE A 193 20.30 14.33 -15.16
C ILE A 193 21.72 14.89 -15.16
N GLU A 194 22.46 14.69 -14.06
CA GLU A 194 23.91 14.92 -13.91
C GLU A 194 24.73 14.00 -14.82
#